data_AF-C8C189-F1
#
_entry.id   AF-C8C189-F1
#
_cell.length_a   1.000
_cell.length_b   1.000
_cell.length_c   1.000
_cell.angle_alpha   90.00
_cell.angle_beta   90.00
_cell.angle_gamma   90.00
#
_symmetry.space_group_name_H-M   'P 1'
#
loop_
_entity.id
_entity.type
_entity.pdbx_description
1 polymer ?
#
loop_
_entity_poly.entity_id
_entity_poly.type
_entity_poly.pdbx_seq_one_letter_code
_entity_poly.pdbx_strand_id
1 'polypeptide(L)'
;MEKGLRAFFYDYKYYLLPENCADTEDVKRLKGTEVVRLKEKNCMAPDFIRESMSEEFLEILEPSRIFPVSVNLYTREEYDELLKKQVEKRCAGCRRYGGNSEDLTGHHREISLAGVCYSREDETDIPSFSRFAEWLWEVLAEETNELASLIDKGEQKKFSEKINSRLKNFFLPLEIYGGVAGNKYCICLGANSYSYQGLRPVLKMLADTANREDSPLSAAGWTVFSYFPKGIYKPSLRPDYFKKPPRIFFSEEAETGAAEIVFYEKDAESWSPKK
;
A
#
# COMPACT_ATOMS: atom_id res chain seq x y z
N MET A 1 -20.90 -4.99 -13.92
CA MET A 1 -21.26 -3.77 -13.15
C MET A 1 -22.53 -3.10 -13.66
N GLU A 2 -23.50 -2.89 -12.77
CA GLU A 2 -24.68 -2.01 -12.97
C GLU A 2 -24.63 -0.88 -11.93
N LYS A 3 -24.91 0.36 -12.32
CA LYS A 3 -24.84 1.52 -11.42
C LYS A 3 -26.15 2.28 -11.36
N GLY A 4 -26.41 2.90 -10.22
CA GLY A 4 -27.56 3.77 -10.02
C GLY A 4 -28.91 3.04 -10.14
N LEU A 5 -28.93 1.75 -9.79
CA LEU A 5 -30.16 0.97 -9.77
C LEU A 5 -31.10 1.51 -8.68
N ARG A 6 -32.39 1.55 -9.01
CA ARG A 6 -33.43 1.96 -8.07
C ARG A 6 -33.66 0.84 -7.07
N ALA A 7 -33.51 1.18 -5.80
CA ALA A 7 -33.67 0.28 -4.68
C ALA A 7 -34.39 1.01 -3.54
N PHE A 8 -34.70 0.29 -2.48
CA PHE A 8 -35.26 0.87 -1.27
C PHE A 8 -34.65 0.23 -0.03
N PHE A 9 -34.59 1.02 1.03
CA PHE A 9 -34.22 0.58 2.36
C PHE A 9 -35.49 0.42 3.20
N TYR A 10 -35.63 -0.72 3.85
CA TYR A 10 -36.75 -1.03 4.74
C TYR A 10 -36.28 -1.96 5.86
N ASP A 11 -36.55 -1.58 7.11
CA ASP A 11 -36.24 -2.34 8.32
C ASP A 11 -34.80 -2.90 8.36
N TYR A 12 -33.82 -1.98 8.25
CA TYR A 12 -32.38 -2.29 8.29
C TYR A 12 -31.87 -3.17 7.16
N LYS A 13 -32.61 -3.28 6.05
CA LYS A 13 -32.26 -4.09 4.89
C LYS A 13 -32.47 -3.32 3.59
N TYR A 14 -31.73 -3.72 2.56
CA TYR A 14 -31.78 -3.14 1.22
C TYR A 14 -32.43 -4.13 0.26
N TYR A 15 -33.28 -3.62 -0.63
CA TYR A 15 -34.00 -4.41 -1.62
C TYR A 15 -34.00 -3.69 -2.97
N LEU A 16 -33.92 -4.46 -4.06
CA LEU A 16 -34.18 -3.90 -5.39
C LEU A 16 -35.65 -3.53 -5.53
N LEU A 17 -35.92 -2.48 -6.30
CA LEU A 17 -37.30 -2.12 -6.62
C LEU A 17 -37.94 -3.24 -7.48
N PRO A 18 -39.13 -3.75 -7.11
CA PRO A 18 -39.83 -4.75 -7.91
C PRO A 18 -40.12 -4.25 -9.32
N GLU A 19 -40.12 -5.15 -10.32
CA GLU A 19 -40.33 -4.78 -11.74
C GLU A 19 -41.70 -4.12 -11.99
N ASN A 20 -42.69 -4.46 -11.16
CA ASN A 20 -44.05 -3.91 -11.20
C ASN A 20 -44.21 -2.58 -10.45
N CYS A 21 -43.15 -2.02 -9.86
CA CYS A 21 -43.18 -0.75 -9.14
C CYS A 21 -42.34 0.31 -9.85
N ALA A 22 -42.91 1.50 -10.04
CA ALA A 22 -42.18 2.62 -10.63
C ALA A 22 -41.28 3.31 -9.59
N ASP A 23 -41.72 3.37 -8.34
CA ASP A 23 -40.98 4.00 -7.23
C ASP A 23 -41.38 3.40 -5.86
N THR A 24 -40.84 3.98 -4.79
CA THR A 24 -41.14 3.54 -3.42
C THR A 24 -42.59 3.82 -2.97
N GLU A 25 -43.30 4.74 -3.60
CA GLU A 25 -44.71 5.01 -3.28
C GLU A 25 -45.61 3.87 -3.74
N ASP A 26 -45.27 3.22 -4.86
CA ASP A 26 -45.94 1.98 -5.28
C ASP A 26 -45.70 0.85 -4.28
N VAL A 27 -44.45 0.69 -3.82
CA VAL A 27 -44.10 -0.35 -2.81
C VAL A 27 -44.85 -0.11 -1.51
N LYS A 28 -44.99 1.13 -1.06
CA LYS A 28 -45.74 1.50 0.17
C LYS A 28 -47.23 1.11 0.14
N ARG A 29 -47.82 0.92 -1.05
CA ARG A 29 -49.21 0.50 -1.23
C ARG A 29 -49.38 -1.01 -1.18
N LEU A 30 -48.29 -1.76 -1.30
CA LEU A 30 -48.30 -3.22 -1.21
C LEU A 30 -48.37 -3.65 0.26
N LYS A 31 -49.07 -4.76 0.52
CA LYS A 31 -49.06 -5.42 1.84
C LYS A 31 -47.89 -6.41 1.97
N GLY A 32 -47.45 -6.94 0.85
CA GLY A 32 -46.26 -7.76 0.74
C GLY A 32 -46.01 -8.16 -0.72
N THR A 33 -44.76 -8.47 -1.05
CA THR A 33 -44.34 -8.83 -2.41
C THR A 33 -43.06 -9.64 -2.38
N GLU A 34 -42.82 -10.42 -3.44
CA GLU A 34 -41.51 -10.98 -3.69
C GLU A 34 -40.53 -9.87 -4.05
N VAL A 35 -39.37 -9.87 -3.40
CA VAL A 35 -38.31 -8.88 -3.58
C VAL A 35 -36.96 -9.55 -3.65
N VAL A 36 -36.02 -8.88 -4.32
CA VAL A 36 -34.60 -9.27 -4.28
C VAL A 36 -33.92 -8.49 -3.17
N ARG A 37 -33.48 -9.20 -2.13
CA ARG A 37 -32.71 -8.63 -1.02
C ARG A 37 -31.23 -8.49 -1.38
N LEU A 38 -30.69 -7.31 -1.09
CA LEU A 38 -29.28 -6.97 -1.17
C LEU A 38 -28.64 -7.18 0.21
N LYS A 39 -27.71 -8.13 0.31
CA LYS A 39 -27.02 -8.45 1.57
C LYS A 39 -25.66 -7.76 1.63
N GLU A 40 -25.35 -7.13 2.77
CA GLU A 40 -24.02 -6.59 3.10
C GLU A 40 -23.05 -7.71 3.52
N LYS A 41 -22.86 -8.70 2.64
CA LYS A 41 -21.93 -9.80 2.87
C LYS A 41 -20.63 -9.51 2.13
N ASN A 42 -19.63 -9.07 2.87
CA ASN A 42 -18.33 -8.64 2.34
C ASN A 42 -18.46 -7.51 1.30
N CYS A 43 -19.38 -6.58 1.54
CA CYS A 43 -19.53 -5.33 0.82
C CYS A 43 -20.21 -4.30 1.74
N MET A 44 -20.31 -3.04 1.29
CA MET A 44 -20.90 -1.93 2.04
C MET A 44 -21.81 -1.13 1.13
N ALA A 45 -22.99 -0.75 1.63
CA ALA A 45 -23.87 0.16 0.90
C ALA A 45 -23.13 1.46 0.50
N PRO A 46 -23.39 2.03 -0.69
CA PRO A 46 -24.41 1.61 -1.68
C PRO A 46 -23.94 0.54 -2.68
N ASP A 47 -22.78 -0.08 -2.48
CA ASP A 47 -22.15 -1.01 -3.42
C ASP A 47 -22.32 -2.47 -2.97
N PHE A 48 -23.04 -3.27 -3.76
CA PHE A 48 -23.38 -4.65 -3.40
C PHE A 48 -22.84 -5.69 -4.38
N ILE A 49 -22.69 -6.92 -3.89
CA ILE A 49 -22.22 -8.09 -4.64
C ILE A 49 -23.42 -8.91 -5.11
N ARG A 50 -23.55 -9.12 -6.42
CA ARG A 50 -24.68 -9.83 -7.05
C ARG A 50 -24.86 -11.24 -6.49
N GLU A 51 -23.76 -11.94 -6.28
CA GLU A 51 -23.69 -13.32 -5.79
C GLU A 51 -24.19 -13.45 -4.34
N SER A 52 -24.34 -12.34 -3.62
CA SER A 52 -24.87 -12.32 -2.25
C SER A 52 -26.36 -12.00 -2.19
N MET A 53 -27.01 -11.72 -3.32
CA MET A 53 -28.45 -11.44 -3.38
C MET A 53 -29.27 -12.68 -3.07
N SER A 54 -30.48 -12.48 -2.57
CA SER A 54 -31.46 -13.57 -2.43
C SER A 54 -32.87 -13.07 -2.62
N GLU A 55 -33.71 -13.89 -3.22
CA GLU A 55 -35.15 -13.66 -3.26
C GLU A 55 -35.75 -13.96 -1.88
N GLU A 56 -36.61 -13.07 -1.39
CA GLU A 56 -37.43 -13.32 -0.21
C GLU A 56 -38.80 -12.66 -0.37
N PHE A 57 -39.81 -13.21 0.30
CA PHE A 57 -41.11 -12.57 0.41
C PHE A 57 -41.05 -11.54 1.53
N LEU A 58 -41.33 -10.28 1.21
CA LEU A 58 -41.31 -9.18 2.17
C LEU A 58 -42.74 -8.77 2.53
N GLU A 59 -43.07 -8.86 3.81
CA GLU A 59 -44.28 -8.28 4.38
C GLU A 59 -44.02 -6.83 4.80
N ILE A 60 -44.90 -5.90 4.41
CA ILE A 60 -44.75 -4.47 4.67
C ILE A 60 -45.73 -4.09 5.79
N LEU A 61 -45.21 -4.02 7.00
CA LEU A 61 -46.00 -3.68 8.20
C LEU A 61 -46.09 -2.17 8.42
N GLU A 62 -45.02 -1.44 8.11
CA GLU A 62 -44.90 0.00 8.32
C GLU A 62 -44.37 0.71 7.06
N PRO A 63 -45.25 1.07 6.11
CA PRO A 63 -44.85 1.72 4.85
C PRO A 63 -44.04 3.03 5.04
N SER A 64 -44.23 3.73 6.17
CA SER A 64 -43.50 4.96 6.49
C SER A 64 -41.99 4.77 6.64
N ARG A 65 -41.50 3.54 6.85
CA ARG A 65 -40.07 3.21 6.97
C ARG A 65 -39.41 2.83 5.64
N ILE A 66 -40.11 3.00 4.52
CA ILE A 66 -39.56 2.75 3.18
C ILE A 66 -38.90 4.03 2.67
N PHE A 67 -37.60 3.94 2.41
CA PHE A 67 -36.80 5.05 1.89
C PHE A 67 -36.18 4.69 0.54
N PRO A 68 -36.30 5.55 -0.49
CA PRO A 68 -35.67 5.32 -1.78
C PRO A 68 -34.15 5.43 -1.65
N VAL A 69 -33.43 4.52 -2.29
CA VAL A 69 -31.96 4.55 -2.36
C VAL A 69 -31.49 4.18 -3.77
N SER A 70 -30.29 4.63 -4.13
CA SER A 70 -29.61 4.21 -5.35
C SER A 70 -28.45 3.29 -4.99
N VAL A 71 -28.35 2.16 -5.66
CA VAL A 71 -27.33 1.14 -5.39
C VAL A 71 -26.57 0.76 -6.64
N ASN A 72 -25.38 0.20 -6.45
CA ASN A 72 -24.55 -0.33 -7.51
C ASN A 72 -24.36 -1.82 -7.30
N LEU A 73 -24.39 -2.60 -8.37
CA LEU A 73 -24.18 -4.05 -8.36
C LEU A 73 -22.91 -4.43 -9.10
N TYR A 74 -22.09 -5.22 -8.43
CA TYR A 74 -20.81 -5.72 -8.89
C TYR A 74 -20.81 -7.25 -8.83
N THR A 75 -20.04 -7.89 -9.70
CA THR A 75 -19.57 -9.24 -9.39
C THR A 75 -18.59 -9.18 -8.22
N ARG A 76 -18.32 -10.33 -7.59
CA ARG A 76 -17.35 -10.40 -6.51
C ARG A 76 -15.96 -9.92 -6.95
N GLU A 77 -15.54 -10.32 -8.14
CA GLU A 77 -14.26 -9.95 -8.74
C GLU A 77 -14.17 -8.44 -9.01
N GLU A 78 -15.21 -7.85 -9.62
CA GLU A 78 -15.28 -6.40 -9.87
C GLU A 78 -15.20 -5.59 -8.56
N TYR A 79 -15.88 -6.06 -7.51
CA TYR A 79 -15.87 -5.40 -6.20
C TYR A 79 -14.47 -5.43 -5.57
N ASP A 80 -13.84 -6.61 -5.55
CA ASP A 80 -12.53 -6.80 -4.92
C ASP A 80 -11.42 -6.02 -5.65
N GLU A 81 -11.46 -5.93 -6.98
CA GLU A 81 -10.51 -5.11 -7.74
C GLU A 81 -10.63 -3.61 -7.42
N LEU A 82 -11.86 -3.12 -7.22
CA LEU A 82 -12.10 -1.72 -6.84
C LEU A 82 -11.68 -1.46 -5.39
N LEU A 83 -12.01 -2.38 -4.49
CA LEU A 83 -11.63 -2.28 -3.09
C LEU A 83 -10.11 -2.30 -2.93
N LYS A 84 -9.41 -3.18 -3.66
CA LYS A 84 -7.94 -3.27 -3.66
C LYS A 84 -7.29 -1.92 -3.95
N LYS A 85 -7.77 -1.20 -4.95
CA LYS A 85 -7.27 0.16 -5.30
C LYS A 85 -7.45 1.15 -4.16
N GLN A 86 -8.57 1.06 -3.42
CA GLN A 86 -8.80 1.92 -2.26
C GLN A 86 -7.91 1.53 -1.08
N VAL A 87 -7.71 0.24 -0.82
CA VAL A 87 -6.82 -0.27 0.23
C VAL A 87 -5.38 0.19 -0.03
N GLU A 88 -4.87 0.04 -1.25
CA GLU A 88 -3.52 0.51 -1.62
C GLU A 88 -3.33 2.00 -1.37
N LYS A 89 -4.33 2.80 -1.74
CA LYS A 89 -4.25 4.26 -1.66
C LYS A 89 -4.48 4.79 -0.25
N ARG A 90 -5.43 4.21 0.49
CA ARG A 90 -5.93 4.78 1.74
C ARG A 90 -5.42 4.02 2.96
N CYS A 91 -5.19 2.72 2.89
CA CYS A 91 -4.82 1.92 4.05
C CYS A 91 -3.31 1.80 4.28
N ALA A 92 -2.45 2.37 3.41
CA ALA A 92 -1.03 2.51 3.70
C ALA A 92 -0.83 3.21 5.06
N GLY A 93 0.04 2.66 5.92
CA GLY A 93 0.29 3.19 7.26
C GLY A 93 -0.84 2.94 8.29
N CYS A 94 -1.94 2.29 7.91
CA CYS A 94 -3.06 1.99 8.83
C CYS A 94 -2.65 0.96 9.90
N ARG A 95 -2.98 1.24 11.16
CA ARG A 95 -2.68 0.35 12.30
C ARG A 95 -3.59 -0.88 12.40
N ARG A 96 -4.78 -0.86 11.80
CA ARG A 96 -5.77 -1.95 11.94
C ARG A 96 -5.52 -3.11 10.99
N TYR A 97 -5.26 -2.81 9.71
CA TYR A 97 -5.24 -3.82 8.65
C TYR A 97 -3.92 -3.88 7.87
N GLY A 98 -2.90 -3.12 8.30
CA GLY A 98 -1.56 -3.21 7.70
C GLY A 98 -1.48 -2.85 6.21
N GLY A 99 -2.52 -2.24 5.64
CA GLY A 99 -2.54 -1.79 4.24
C GLY A 99 -2.28 -2.89 3.21
N ASN A 100 -2.52 -4.16 3.55
CA ASN A 100 -2.24 -5.28 2.67
C ASN A 100 -3.35 -5.41 1.61
N SER A 101 -3.08 -4.93 0.41
CA SER A 101 -4.03 -5.00 -0.69
C SER A 101 -4.17 -6.39 -1.31
N GLU A 102 -3.27 -7.31 -1.00
CA GLU A 102 -3.37 -8.72 -1.41
C GLU A 102 -4.30 -9.53 -0.49
N ASP A 103 -4.49 -9.07 0.75
CA ASP A 103 -5.46 -9.65 1.69
C ASP A 103 -6.54 -8.65 2.06
N LEU A 104 -7.68 -8.76 1.38
CA LEU A 104 -8.83 -7.89 1.64
C LEU A 104 -9.65 -8.33 2.88
N THR A 105 -9.20 -9.32 3.64
CA THR A 105 -9.93 -9.81 4.81
C THR A 105 -10.14 -8.70 5.84
N GLY A 106 -11.40 -8.47 6.21
CA GLY A 106 -11.80 -7.39 7.11
C GLY A 106 -12.00 -6.02 6.45
N HIS A 107 -11.32 -5.73 5.33
CA HIS A 107 -11.47 -4.47 4.61
C HIS A 107 -12.87 -4.25 4.04
N HIS A 108 -13.55 -5.32 3.61
CA HIS A 108 -14.90 -5.25 3.04
C HIS A 108 -15.98 -4.63 3.94
N ARG A 109 -15.72 -4.49 5.24
CA ARG A 109 -16.67 -3.92 6.21
C ARG A 109 -16.29 -2.52 6.67
N GLU A 110 -15.09 -2.06 6.31
CA GLU A 110 -14.45 -0.93 6.96
C GLU A 110 -14.21 0.22 6.01
N ILE A 111 -13.99 -0.07 4.72
CA ILE A 111 -13.78 0.94 3.68
C ILE A 111 -14.72 0.73 2.50
N SER A 112 -15.46 1.78 2.14
CA SER A 112 -16.35 1.77 0.98
C SER A 112 -15.55 1.86 -0.34
N LEU A 113 -16.17 1.55 -1.48
CA LEU A 113 -15.52 1.72 -2.79
C LEU A 113 -15.23 3.19 -3.14
N ALA A 114 -15.87 4.14 -2.44
CA ALA A 114 -15.56 5.57 -2.49
C ALA A 114 -14.30 5.94 -1.68
N GLY A 115 -13.74 5.00 -0.91
CA GLY A 115 -12.55 5.20 -0.07
C GLY A 115 -12.85 5.83 1.29
N VAL A 116 -14.12 5.83 1.73
CA VAL A 116 -14.52 6.31 3.05
C VAL A 116 -14.34 5.17 4.05
N CYS A 117 -13.53 5.40 5.08
CA CYS A 117 -13.25 4.42 6.12
C CYS A 117 -13.84 4.90 7.45
N TYR A 118 -14.76 4.13 8.06
CA TYR A 118 -15.42 4.52 9.31
C TYR A 118 -14.47 4.61 10.51
N SER A 119 -13.31 3.96 10.40
CA SER A 119 -12.25 4.03 11.42
C SER A 119 -11.39 5.28 11.35
N ARG A 120 -11.53 6.11 10.30
CA ARG A 120 -10.85 7.41 10.18
C ARG A 120 -11.89 8.50 10.42
N GLU A 121 -11.67 9.29 11.47
CA GLU A 121 -12.61 10.34 11.89
C GLU A 121 -12.67 11.51 10.90
N ASP A 122 -11.59 11.76 10.14
CA ASP A 122 -11.52 12.83 9.14
C ASP A 122 -10.53 12.47 8.00
N GLU A 123 -10.68 13.08 6.82
CA GLU A 123 -9.73 13.00 5.70
C GLU A 123 -8.35 13.56 6.07
N THR A 124 -8.26 14.35 7.14
CA THR A 124 -7.02 14.90 7.70
C THR A 124 -6.28 13.94 8.63
N ASP A 125 -6.89 12.80 9.00
CA ASP A 125 -6.26 11.75 9.81
C ASP A 125 -5.30 10.88 8.97
N ILE A 126 -4.30 11.56 8.41
CA ILE A 126 -3.21 10.97 7.64
C ILE A 126 -2.13 10.54 8.64
N PRO A 127 -1.69 9.26 8.61
CA PRO A 127 -0.60 8.80 9.47
C PRO A 127 0.65 9.69 9.33
N SER A 128 1.39 9.86 10.42
CA SER A 128 2.69 10.54 10.37
C SER A 128 3.65 9.80 9.43
N PHE A 129 4.64 10.50 8.88
CA PHE A 129 5.67 9.86 8.06
C PHE A 129 6.37 8.71 8.79
N SER A 130 6.63 8.86 10.10
CA SER A 130 7.21 7.80 10.93
C SER A 130 6.36 6.54 10.93
N ARG A 131 5.02 6.66 10.99
CA ARG A 131 4.14 5.50 10.94
C ARG A 131 4.15 4.83 9.56
N PHE A 132 4.25 5.61 8.49
CA PHE A 132 4.42 5.03 7.16
C PHE A 132 5.76 4.30 7.00
N ALA A 133 6.83 4.83 7.59
CA ALA A 133 8.13 4.17 7.63
C ALA A 133 8.06 2.83 8.40
N GLU A 134 7.42 2.82 9.57
CA GLU A 134 7.19 1.57 10.32
C GLU A 134 6.40 0.56 9.50
N TRP A 135 5.29 0.99 8.91
CA TRP A 135 4.45 0.14 8.03
C TRP A 135 5.23 -0.44 6.85
N LEU A 136 6.08 0.35 6.20
CA LEU A 136 6.93 -0.12 5.11
C LEU A 136 7.80 -1.30 5.57
N TRP A 137 8.41 -1.21 6.75
CA TRP A 137 9.29 -2.24 7.28
C TRP A 137 8.56 -3.45 7.84
N GLU A 138 7.35 -3.26 8.40
CA GLU A 138 6.44 -4.35 8.76
C GLU A 138 6.12 -5.21 7.54
N VAL A 139 5.68 -4.59 6.44
CA VAL A 139 5.34 -5.31 5.19
C VAL A 139 6.56 -6.00 4.59
N LEU A 140 7.71 -5.33 4.56
CA LEU A 140 8.92 -5.92 3.97
C LEU A 140 9.54 -7.02 4.82
N ALA A 141 9.28 -7.04 6.14
CA ALA A 141 9.72 -8.11 7.02
C ALA A 141 9.10 -9.48 6.64
N GLU A 142 7.84 -9.48 6.22
CA GLU A 142 7.13 -10.67 5.73
C GLU A 142 7.71 -11.20 4.41
N GLU A 143 8.37 -10.34 3.65
CA GLU A 143 8.90 -10.61 2.31
C GLU A 143 10.43 -10.83 2.31
N THR A 144 11.07 -10.94 3.47
CA THR A 144 12.54 -11.01 3.62
C THR A 144 13.21 -12.15 2.86
N ASN A 145 12.62 -13.35 2.83
CA ASN A 145 13.18 -14.48 2.08
C ASN A 145 13.22 -14.21 0.58
N GLU A 146 12.19 -13.54 0.05
CA GLU A 146 12.14 -13.17 -1.36
C GLU A 146 13.18 -12.08 -1.66
N LEU A 147 13.27 -11.06 -0.79
CA LEU A 147 14.27 -10.00 -0.90
C LEU A 147 15.70 -10.55 -0.87
N ALA A 148 15.99 -11.51 0.02
CA ALA A 148 17.28 -12.21 0.07
C ALA A 148 17.55 -12.96 -1.25
N SER A 149 16.57 -13.70 -1.78
CA SER A 149 16.72 -14.42 -3.04
C SER A 149 17.03 -13.47 -4.22
N LEU A 150 16.45 -12.27 -4.25
CA LEU A 150 16.75 -11.28 -5.28
C LEU A 150 18.18 -10.76 -5.17
N ILE A 151 18.70 -10.58 -3.95
CA ILE A 151 20.10 -10.21 -3.70
C ILE A 151 21.04 -11.32 -4.18
N ASP A 152 20.78 -12.57 -3.79
CA ASP A 152 21.64 -13.72 -4.14
C ASP A 152 21.70 -13.96 -5.64
N LYS A 153 20.60 -13.71 -6.37
CA LYS A 153 20.53 -13.79 -7.83
C LYS A 153 21.09 -12.56 -8.54
N GLY A 154 21.47 -11.51 -7.80
CA GLY A 154 21.94 -10.25 -8.37
C GLY A 154 20.85 -9.42 -9.06
N GLU A 155 19.56 -9.69 -8.81
CA GLU A 155 18.40 -9.04 -9.45
C GLU A 155 18.08 -7.67 -8.83
N GLN A 156 19.08 -6.78 -8.76
CA GLN A 156 19.00 -5.48 -8.08
C GLN A 156 17.89 -4.56 -8.60
N LYS A 157 17.55 -4.65 -9.89
CA LYS A 157 16.45 -3.87 -10.47
C LYS A 157 15.11 -4.28 -9.86
N LYS A 158 14.81 -5.59 -9.83
CA LYS A 158 13.56 -6.12 -9.26
C LYS A 158 13.50 -5.86 -7.75
N PHE A 159 14.63 -6.02 -7.05
CA PHE A 159 14.75 -5.68 -5.63
C PHE A 159 14.34 -4.22 -5.35
N SER A 160 14.92 -3.28 -6.10
CA SER A 160 14.60 -1.86 -5.97
C SER A 160 13.15 -1.55 -6.35
N GLU A 161 12.63 -2.13 -7.43
CA GLU A 161 11.23 -1.97 -7.85
C GLU A 161 10.26 -2.46 -6.78
N LYS A 162 10.57 -3.58 -6.11
CA LYS A 162 9.73 -4.14 -5.05
C LYS A 162 9.58 -3.20 -3.88
N ILE A 163 10.69 -2.70 -3.33
CA ILE A 163 10.64 -1.77 -2.19
C ILE A 163 10.00 -0.43 -2.62
N ASN A 164 10.37 0.10 -3.79
CA ASN A 164 9.79 1.34 -4.31
C ASN A 164 8.28 1.23 -4.61
N SER A 165 7.77 0.03 -4.93
CA SER A 165 6.33 -0.19 -5.15
C SER A 165 5.49 0.05 -3.89
N ARG A 166 6.08 -0.12 -2.70
CA ARG A 166 5.44 0.20 -1.41
C ARG A 166 5.72 1.64 -0.99
N LEU A 167 6.96 2.11 -1.16
CA LEU A 167 7.38 3.46 -0.80
C LEU A 167 6.58 4.54 -1.55
N LYS A 168 6.26 4.31 -2.83
CA LYS A 168 5.48 5.26 -3.68
C LYS A 168 4.10 5.61 -3.11
N ASN A 169 3.58 4.84 -2.16
CA ASN A 169 2.27 5.10 -1.56
C ASN A 169 2.27 6.29 -0.61
N PHE A 170 3.45 6.69 -0.09
CA PHE A 170 3.56 7.81 0.85
C PHE A 170 4.78 8.69 0.64
N PHE A 171 5.73 8.28 -0.22
CA PHE A 171 6.94 9.02 -0.50
C PHE A 171 7.42 8.85 -1.94
N LEU A 172 8.42 9.63 -2.33
CA LEU A 172 9.03 9.52 -3.65
C LEU A 172 9.91 8.27 -3.79
N PRO A 173 10.05 7.71 -5.00
CA PRO A 173 10.95 6.59 -5.24
C PRO A 173 12.40 6.95 -4.90
N LEU A 174 13.13 6.00 -4.32
CA LEU A 174 14.52 6.16 -3.93
C LEU A 174 15.44 5.26 -4.77
N GLU A 175 16.72 5.57 -4.76
CA GLU A 175 17.73 4.61 -5.17
C GLU A 175 17.90 3.59 -4.06
N ILE A 176 17.59 2.34 -4.37
CA ILE A 176 17.60 1.25 -3.40
C ILE A 176 18.51 0.14 -3.93
N TYR A 177 19.34 -0.41 -3.05
CA TYR A 177 20.22 -1.52 -3.35
C TYR A 177 20.24 -2.53 -2.21
N GLY A 178 20.27 -3.81 -2.55
CA GLY A 178 20.39 -4.89 -1.58
C GLY A 178 21.78 -5.49 -1.59
N GLY A 179 22.33 -5.81 -0.42
CA GLY A 179 23.65 -6.45 -0.33
C GLY A 179 23.80 -7.31 0.91
N VAL A 180 25.03 -7.76 1.16
CA VAL A 180 25.39 -8.54 2.35
C VAL A 180 26.56 -7.85 3.06
N ALA A 181 26.42 -7.63 4.37
CA ALA A 181 27.46 -7.13 5.25
C ALA A 181 27.62 -8.08 6.45
N GLY A 182 28.83 -8.61 6.65
CA GLY A 182 29.12 -9.47 7.79
C GLY A 182 28.15 -10.65 7.96
N ASN A 183 27.79 -11.30 6.84
CA ASN A 183 26.79 -12.39 6.75
C ASN A 183 25.33 -12.00 7.00
N LYS A 184 24.99 -10.71 7.05
CA LYS A 184 23.61 -10.23 7.14
C LYS A 184 23.19 -9.51 5.86
N TYR A 185 21.95 -9.74 5.43
CA TYR A 185 21.36 -8.99 4.33
C TYR A 185 21.09 -7.55 4.74
N CYS A 186 21.25 -6.63 3.81
CA CYS A 186 21.07 -5.20 4.08
C CYS A 186 20.45 -4.46 2.90
N ILE A 187 19.83 -3.33 3.22
CA ILE A 187 19.23 -2.39 2.27
C ILE A 187 19.99 -1.07 2.36
N CYS A 188 20.44 -0.54 1.24
CA CYS A 188 21.10 0.77 1.14
C CYS A 188 20.17 1.75 0.43
N LEU A 189 19.95 2.93 1.03
CA LEU A 189 19.08 3.97 0.51
C LEU A 189 19.87 5.16 -0.02
N GLY A 190 19.41 5.74 -1.13
CA GLY A 190 19.98 6.94 -1.74
C GLY A 190 18.94 7.77 -2.49
N ALA A 191 19.29 9.01 -2.81
CA ALA A 191 18.35 9.99 -3.36
C ALA A 191 18.95 10.84 -4.50
N ASN A 192 19.84 10.27 -5.31
CA ASN A 192 20.68 11.03 -6.25
C ASN A 192 19.92 11.86 -7.30
N SER A 193 18.62 11.58 -7.51
CA SER A 193 17.75 12.29 -8.46
C SER A 193 17.08 13.55 -7.87
N TYR A 194 17.36 13.88 -6.61
CA TYR A 194 16.67 14.94 -5.87
C TYR A 194 17.67 15.86 -5.14
N SER A 195 17.22 17.05 -4.73
CA SER A 195 18.07 17.98 -3.98
C SER A 195 18.48 17.37 -2.63
N TYR A 196 19.78 17.10 -2.50
CA TYR A 196 20.36 16.31 -1.40
C TYR A 196 20.11 16.88 0.01
N GLN A 197 19.88 18.19 0.16
CA GLN A 197 19.79 18.84 1.46
C GLN A 197 18.48 18.50 2.22
N GLY A 198 17.36 18.29 1.51
CA GLY A 198 16.07 17.99 2.15
C GLY A 198 15.83 16.51 2.46
N LEU A 199 16.53 15.60 1.77
CA LEU A 199 16.21 14.17 1.81
C LEU A 199 17.06 13.34 2.77
N ARG A 200 18.25 13.82 3.16
CA ARG A 200 19.10 13.13 4.14
C ARG A 200 18.36 12.83 5.46
N PRO A 201 17.61 13.78 6.06
CA PRO A 201 16.86 13.49 7.27
C PRO A 201 15.80 12.40 7.06
N VAL A 202 15.21 12.34 5.86
CA VAL A 202 14.19 11.33 5.51
C VAL A 202 14.83 9.96 5.34
N LEU A 203 15.94 9.86 4.62
CA LEU A 203 16.71 8.61 4.48
C LEU A 203 17.18 8.09 5.84
N LYS A 204 17.65 9.00 6.70
CA LYS A 204 18.05 8.66 8.07
C LYS A 204 16.86 8.18 8.88
N MET A 205 15.72 8.88 8.86
CA MET A 205 14.51 8.44 9.57
C MET A 205 14.03 7.06 9.09
N LEU A 206 14.06 6.79 7.78
CA LEU A 206 13.72 5.48 7.23
C LEU A 206 14.66 4.38 7.77
N ALA A 207 15.97 4.61 7.73
CA ALA A 207 16.97 3.67 8.22
C ALA A 207 16.89 3.46 9.75
N ASP A 208 16.81 4.55 10.52
CA ASP A 208 16.71 4.51 11.98
C ASP A 208 15.45 3.74 12.39
N THR A 209 14.31 3.97 11.74
CA THR A 209 13.06 3.23 12.00
C THR A 209 13.23 1.73 11.72
N ALA A 210 13.92 1.38 10.64
CA ALA A 210 14.15 -0.01 10.26
C ALA A 210 15.07 -0.76 11.25
N ASN A 211 16.06 -0.05 11.79
CA ASN A 211 17.12 -0.59 12.65
C ASN A 211 16.80 -0.55 14.14
N ARG A 212 15.65 0.00 14.56
CA ARG A 212 15.21 -0.09 15.96
C ARG A 212 15.15 -1.55 16.42
N GLU A 213 15.44 -1.80 17.69
CA GLU A 213 15.44 -3.16 18.25
C GLU A 213 14.05 -3.84 18.16
N ASP A 214 12.97 -3.05 18.22
CA ASP A 214 11.59 -3.51 18.11
C ASP A 214 11.07 -3.59 16.66
N SER A 215 11.89 -3.25 15.66
CA SER A 215 11.51 -3.31 14.24
C SER A 215 11.44 -4.76 13.76
N PRO A 216 10.34 -5.18 13.08
CA PRO A 216 10.22 -6.51 12.49
C PRO A 216 11.36 -6.84 11.51
N LEU A 217 11.88 -5.84 10.80
CA LEU A 217 12.97 -6.03 9.83
C LEU A 217 14.31 -6.29 10.54
N SER A 218 14.57 -5.58 11.64
CA SER A 218 15.74 -5.81 12.51
C SER A 218 15.68 -7.20 13.14
N ALA A 219 14.50 -7.60 13.64
CA ALA A 219 14.25 -8.94 14.18
C ALA A 219 14.45 -10.05 13.13
N ALA A 220 14.16 -9.78 11.86
CA ALA A 220 14.47 -10.68 10.73
C ALA A 220 15.97 -10.72 10.36
N GLY A 221 16.83 -9.98 11.07
CA GLY A 221 18.29 -9.98 10.89
C GLY A 221 18.79 -9.07 9.78
N TRP A 222 17.97 -8.15 9.29
CA TRP A 222 18.33 -7.20 8.24
C TRP A 222 18.83 -5.88 8.82
N THR A 223 19.63 -5.15 8.03
CA THR A 223 20.10 -3.81 8.39
C THR A 223 19.86 -2.83 7.25
N VAL A 224 19.42 -1.61 7.57
CA VAL A 224 19.17 -0.56 6.58
C VAL A 224 20.16 0.58 6.75
N PHE A 225 20.84 0.95 5.68
CA PHE A 225 21.75 2.09 5.64
C PHE A 225 21.10 3.26 4.92
N SER A 226 21.19 4.46 5.49
CA SER A 226 20.75 5.71 4.84
C SER A 226 21.75 6.23 3.79
N TYR A 227 22.68 5.37 3.37
CA TYR A 227 23.77 5.62 2.44
C TYR A 227 24.20 4.28 1.80
N PHE A 228 25.23 4.31 0.94
CA PHE A 228 25.82 3.13 0.32
C PHE A 228 27.20 2.83 0.95
N PRO A 229 27.30 1.87 1.88
CA PRO A 229 28.57 1.54 2.51
C PRO A 229 29.55 0.90 1.53
N LYS A 230 30.83 1.12 1.79
CA LYS A 230 31.94 0.54 1.04
C LYS A 230 31.88 -0.99 1.11
N GLY A 231 32.02 -1.66 -0.04
CA GLY A 231 32.09 -3.12 -0.14
C GLY A 231 30.74 -3.85 -0.19
N ILE A 232 29.65 -3.20 0.23
CA ILE A 232 28.28 -3.74 0.10
C ILE A 232 27.74 -3.45 -1.29
N TYR A 233 27.79 -2.18 -1.70
CA TYR A 233 27.38 -1.76 -3.03
C TYR A 233 28.53 -1.94 -4.02
N LYS A 234 28.28 -2.60 -5.16
CA LYS A 234 29.21 -2.63 -6.30
C LYS A 234 28.52 -2.02 -7.53
N PRO A 235 28.88 -0.80 -7.97
CA PRO A 235 28.31 -0.23 -9.19
C PRO A 235 28.71 -1.06 -10.40
N SER A 236 27.76 -1.25 -11.32
CA SER A 236 28.09 -1.72 -12.67
C SER A 236 28.88 -0.61 -13.38
N LEU A 237 30.14 -0.88 -13.71
CA LEU A 237 30.96 -0.01 -14.56
C LEU A 237 30.20 0.31 -15.86
N ARG A 238 29.96 1.59 -16.14
CA ARG A 238 29.41 2.03 -17.44
C ARG A 238 30.48 2.80 -18.19
N PRO A 239 30.64 2.59 -19.50
CA PRO A 239 31.65 3.27 -20.31
C PRO A 239 31.45 4.80 -20.42
N ASP A 240 30.31 5.33 -19.96
CA ASP A 240 29.83 6.68 -20.27
C ASP A 240 29.95 7.65 -19.07
N TYR A 241 31.06 7.60 -18.34
CA TYR A 241 31.29 8.35 -17.08
C TYR A 241 30.94 9.84 -17.11
N PHE A 242 31.07 10.50 -18.26
CA PHE A 242 30.77 11.93 -18.43
C PHE A 242 29.29 12.26 -18.66
N LYS A 243 28.47 11.27 -19.05
CA LYS A 243 27.01 11.45 -19.23
C LYS A 243 26.23 11.08 -17.96
N LYS A 244 26.79 10.24 -17.10
CA LYS A 244 26.23 9.85 -15.80
C LYS A 244 27.36 9.83 -14.78
N PRO A 245 27.56 10.90 -13.99
CA PRO A 245 28.67 10.95 -13.05
C PRO A 245 28.61 9.78 -12.06
N PRO A 246 29.77 9.30 -11.58
CA PRO A 246 29.83 8.26 -10.57
C PRO A 246 29.12 8.71 -9.30
N ARG A 247 28.50 7.74 -8.62
CA ARG A 247 27.71 7.95 -7.42
C ARG A 247 28.58 8.57 -6.32
N ILE A 248 28.02 9.48 -5.54
CA ILE A 248 28.68 10.01 -4.34
C ILE A 248 28.39 9.03 -3.20
N PHE A 249 29.45 8.56 -2.54
CA PHE A 249 29.34 7.63 -1.42
C PHE A 249 29.55 8.41 -0.11
N PHE A 250 28.91 7.94 0.94
CA PHE A 250 29.12 8.46 2.29
C PHE A 250 29.57 7.26 3.11
N SER A 251 30.77 7.33 3.69
CA SER A 251 31.27 6.30 4.61
C SER A 251 30.70 6.55 6.00
N GLU A 252 30.81 5.56 6.88
CA GLU A 252 30.41 5.63 8.29
C GLU A 252 31.23 6.70 9.06
N GLU A 253 32.44 7.03 8.59
CA GLU A 253 33.26 8.16 9.08
C GLU A 253 32.62 9.54 8.81
N ALA A 254 31.55 9.59 8.00
CA ALA A 254 30.79 10.79 7.66
C ALA A 254 29.73 11.19 8.71
N GLU A 255 29.75 10.64 9.93
CA GLU A 255 29.14 11.33 11.09
C GLU A 255 29.74 12.75 11.26
N THR A 256 30.91 13.01 10.68
CA THR A 256 31.57 14.33 10.60
C THR A 256 31.23 15.15 9.34
N GLY A 257 30.38 14.66 8.43
CA GLY A 257 29.89 15.42 7.27
C GLY A 257 30.78 15.43 6.03
N ALA A 258 31.86 14.64 5.98
CA ALA A 258 32.71 14.52 4.78
C ALA A 258 32.07 13.60 3.73
N ALA A 259 31.83 14.12 2.53
CA ALA A 259 31.41 13.34 1.36
C ALA A 259 32.65 12.70 0.71
N GLU A 260 32.73 11.38 0.62
CA GLU A 260 33.77 10.72 -0.17
C GLU A 260 33.24 10.46 -1.60
N ILE A 261 33.78 11.19 -2.57
CA ILE A 261 33.50 10.90 -3.97
C ILE A 261 34.35 9.71 -4.38
N VAL A 262 33.73 8.53 -4.47
CA VAL A 262 34.46 7.31 -4.82
C VAL A 262 34.23 6.97 -6.29
N PHE A 263 35.33 6.90 -7.05
CA PHE A 263 35.34 6.54 -8.46
C PHE A 263 35.71 5.07 -8.59
N TYR A 264 35.02 4.36 -9.48
CA TYR A 264 35.45 3.04 -9.92
C TYR A 264 36.36 3.21 -11.13
N GLU A 265 37.62 2.80 -11.03
CA GLU A 265 38.48 2.62 -12.21
C GLU A 265 38.15 1.26 -12.85
N LYS A 266 38.28 1.17 -14.18
CA LYS A 266 38.13 -0.09 -14.89
C LYS A 266 39.17 -1.08 -14.34
N ASP A 267 38.73 -2.27 -13.96
CA ASP A 267 39.54 -3.38 -13.40
C ASP A 267 39.95 -3.24 -11.91
N ALA A 268 39.35 -2.33 -11.14
CA ALA A 268 39.59 -2.24 -9.69
C ALA A 268 38.81 -3.31 -8.89
N GLU A 269 39.53 -4.19 -8.18
CA GLU A 269 38.95 -5.20 -7.27
C GLU A 269 38.24 -4.58 -6.05
N SER A 270 38.61 -3.33 -5.69
CA SER A 270 37.99 -2.57 -4.60
C SER A 270 38.14 -1.06 -4.80
N TRP A 271 37.47 -0.29 -3.96
CA TRP A 271 37.42 1.17 -4.04
C TRP A 271 38.77 1.84 -3.75
N SER A 272 39.25 2.64 -4.71
CA SER A 272 40.40 3.53 -4.53
C SER A 272 39.93 4.88 -3.99
N PRO A 273 40.40 5.33 -2.80
CA PRO A 273 40.16 6.70 -2.36
C PRO A 273 40.86 7.67 -3.32
N LYS A 274 40.19 8.77 -3.66
CA LYS A 274 40.83 9.85 -4.42
C LYS A 274 41.70 10.65 -3.45
N LYS A 275 43.02 10.70 -3.71
CA LYS A 275 43.91 11.66 -3.06
C LYS A 275 43.60 13.08 -3.52
#